data_AF-A0A7X0VWB6-F1
#
_entry.id   AF-A0A7X0VWB6-F1
#
_cell.length_a   1.000
_cell.length_b   1.000
_cell.length_c   1.000
_cell.angle_alpha   90.00
_cell.angle_beta   90.00
_cell.angle_gamma   90.00
#
_symmetry.space_group_name_H-M   'P 1'
#
loop_
_entity.id
_entity.type
_entity.pdbx_description
1 polymer ?
#
loop_
_entity_poly.entity_id
_entity_poly.type
_entity_poly.pdbx_seq_one_letter_code
_entity_poly.pdbx_strand_id
1 'polypeptide(L)' 'MAMASLIKPCHLSGRQARSFDPDVIERKTTREHLLCILSEKPAPNAFLPSVRGVTFNSQGWVNLRTIRFPPHR' A
#
# COMPACT_ATOMS: atom_id res chain seq x y z
N MET A 1 -6.43 50.45 -13.55
CA MET A 1 -6.27 50.21 -12.11
C MET A 1 -7.41 49.32 -11.64
N ALA A 2 -7.11 48.41 -10.72
CA ALA A 2 -7.99 47.52 -9.96
C ALA A 2 -8.68 46.38 -10.75
N MET A 3 -8.00 45.23 -10.80
CA MET A 3 -8.68 43.92 -10.84
C MET A 3 -8.82 43.43 -9.40
N ALA A 4 -10.07 43.33 -8.97
CA ALA A 4 -10.45 42.87 -7.65
C ALA A 4 -10.03 41.40 -7.47
N SER A 5 -9.28 41.17 -6.39
CA SER A 5 -9.17 39.90 -5.68
C SER A 5 -10.55 39.24 -5.54
N LEU A 6 -10.66 37.95 -5.89
CA LEU A 6 -11.56 37.03 -5.19
C LEU A 6 -11.26 35.53 -5.53
N ILE A 7 -11.12 34.73 -4.45
CA ILE A 7 -11.34 33.27 -4.33
C ILE A 7 -10.13 32.37 -4.73
N LYS A 8 -9.54 31.50 -3.91
CA LYS A 8 -9.63 31.05 -2.50
C LYS A 8 -8.30 30.32 -2.19
N PRO A 9 -7.82 30.24 -0.94
CA PRO A 9 -6.75 29.32 -0.59
C PRO A 9 -7.26 27.88 -0.76
N CYS A 10 -6.72 27.16 -1.74
CA CYS A 10 -6.92 25.73 -1.87
C CYS A 10 -6.33 25.06 -0.62
N HIS A 11 -7.21 24.70 0.30
CA HIS A 11 -6.92 23.78 1.40
C HIS A 11 -6.67 22.38 0.81
N LEU A 12 -5.57 22.22 0.09
CA LEU A 12 -5.11 20.94 -0.42
C LEU A 12 -4.57 20.16 0.76
N SER A 13 -5.47 19.37 1.34
CA SER A 13 -5.15 18.20 2.15
C SER A 13 -3.89 17.53 1.60
N GLY A 14 -2.87 17.36 2.45
CA GLY A 14 -1.51 16.95 2.11
C GLY A 14 -1.33 15.59 1.44
N ARG A 15 -2.41 14.98 0.92
CA ARG A 15 -2.38 13.79 0.04
C ARG A 15 -2.16 14.11 -1.43
N GLN A 16 -2.55 15.30 -1.92
CA GLN A 16 -2.50 15.59 -3.37
C GLN A 16 -1.15 16.14 -3.86
N ALA A 17 -0.28 16.63 -2.98
CA ALA A 17 0.99 17.26 -3.40
C ALA A 17 2.06 16.26 -3.90
N ARG A 18 1.87 14.95 -3.73
CA ARG A 18 2.82 13.89 -4.15
C ARG A 18 2.23 12.91 -5.15
N SER A 19 1.11 13.24 -5.80
CA SER A 19 0.50 12.36 -6.79
C SER A 19 1.23 12.49 -8.13
N PHE A 20 2.44 11.95 -8.22
CA PHE A 20 2.84 11.38 -9.50
C PHE A 20 1.86 10.26 -9.78
N ASP A 21 1.23 10.28 -10.96
CA ASP A 21 0.37 9.20 -11.42
C ASP A 21 1.25 7.93 -11.55
N PRO A 22 1.14 6.98 -10.61
CA PRO A 22 2.02 5.81 -10.60
C PRO A 22 1.86 4.99 -11.89
N ASP A 23 0.69 5.02 -12.50
CA ASP A 23 0.40 4.31 -13.74
C ASP A 23 1.22 4.88 -14.91
N VAL A 24 1.51 6.19 -14.91
CA VAL A 24 2.36 6.81 -15.94
C VAL A 24 3.79 6.32 -15.83
N ILE A 25 4.30 6.17 -14.61
CA ILE A 25 5.67 5.69 -14.37
C ILE A 25 5.77 4.23 -14.76
N GLU A 26 4.86 3.40 -14.28
CA GLU A 26 4.82 1.96 -14.58
C GLU A 26 4.79 1.72 -16.09
N ARG A 27 3.88 2.38 -16.82
CA ARG A 27 3.79 2.26 -18.29
C ARG A 27 5.09 2.63 -19.00
N LYS A 28 5.78 3.70 -18.56
CA LYS A 28 7.06 4.13 -19.14
C LYS A 28 8.15 3.10 -18.87
N THR A 29 8.29 2.67 -17.62
CA THR A 29 9.32 1.73 -17.19
C THR A 29 9.14 0.35 -17.82
N THR A 30 7.90 -0.12 -18.01
CA THR A 30 7.62 -1.36 -18.77
C THR A 30 7.96 -1.21 -20.26
N ARG A 31 7.56 -0.10 -20.89
CA ARG A 31 7.82 0.14 -22.33
C ARG A 31 9.31 0.22 -22.64
N GLU A 32 10.10 0.81 -21.75
CA GLU A 32 11.56 0.93 -21.89
C GLU A 32 12.31 -0.34 -21.47
N HIS A 33 11.60 -1.43 -21.14
CA HIS A 33 12.16 -2.69 -20.63
C HIS A 33 12.97 -2.53 -19.34
N LEU A 34 12.70 -1.47 -18.57
CA LEU A 34 13.35 -1.19 -17.28
C LEU A 34 12.64 -1.90 -16.11
N LEU A 35 11.41 -2.38 -16.32
CA LEU A 35 10.63 -3.17 -15.36
C LEU A 35 10.01 -4.36 -16.08
N CYS A 36 10.35 -5.56 -15.60
CA CYS A 36 9.75 -6.81 -16.04
C CYS A 36 9.21 -7.55 -14.80
N ILE A 37 7.88 -7.68 -14.70
CA ILE A 37 7.25 -8.40 -13.58
C ILE A 37 7.29 -9.90 -13.92
N LEU A 38 8.20 -10.62 -13.27
CA LEU A 38 8.44 -12.04 -13.57
C LEU A 38 7.43 -12.97 -12.87
N SER A 39 6.86 -12.53 -11.75
CA SER A 39 5.90 -13.32 -10.97
C SER A 39 5.22 -12.46 -9.92
N GLU A 40 3.90 -12.55 -9.85
CA GLU A 40 3.11 -12.09 -8.72
C GLU A 40 2.64 -13.30 -7.93
N LYS A 41 3.45 -13.72 -6.96
CA LYS A 41 3.08 -14.85 -6.08
C LYS A 41 2.59 -14.31 -4.75
N PRO A 42 1.43 -14.77 -4.27
CA PRO A 42 1.05 -14.50 -2.89
C PRO A 42 2.16 -15.04 -1.97
N ALA A 43 2.54 -14.25 -0.97
CA ALA A 43 3.57 -14.64 -0.03
C ALA A 43 3.16 -15.98 0.63
N PRO A 44 4.02 -17.02 0.59
CA PRO A 44 3.70 -18.29 1.23
C PRO A 44 3.51 -18.07 2.72
N ASN A 45 2.33 -18.39 3.25
CA ASN A 45 2.03 -18.31 4.67
C ASN A 45 1.93 -19.71 5.28
N ALA A 46 2.83 -20.01 6.21
CA ALA A 46 2.73 -21.21 7.04
C ALA A 46 2.48 -20.78 8.48
N PHE A 47 1.40 -21.30 9.07
CA PHE A 47 1.09 -21.13 10.49
C PHE A 47 0.52 -22.43 11.04
N LEU A 48 0.74 -22.67 12.33
CA LEU A 48 0.19 -23.84 13.00
C LEU A 48 -1.34 -23.70 13.09
N PRO A 49 -2.13 -24.73 12.72
CA PRO A 49 -3.60 -24.70 12.85
C PRO A 49 -4.09 -24.43 14.27
N SER A 50 -3.25 -24.72 15.26
CA SER A 50 -3.53 -24.49 16.67
C SER A 50 -3.42 -23.02 17.08
N VAL A 51 -2.69 -22.20 16.34
CA VAL A 51 -2.53 -20.76 16.59
C VAL A 51 -3.70 -20.01 15.97
N ARG A 52 -4.39 -19.20 16.77
CA ARG A 52 -5.59 -18.45 16.34
C ARG A 52 -5.28 -16.97 16.19
N GLY A 53 -6.10 -16.27 15.40
CA GLY A 53 -6.00 -14.83 15.20
C GLY A 53 -4.84 -14.37 14.31
N VAL A 54 -4.24 -15.31 13.56
CA VAL A 54 -3.27 -14.99 12.50
C VAL A 54 -4.03 -14.37 11.33
N THR A 55 -3.67 -13.15 10.98
CA THR A 55 -4.18 -12.43 9.81
C THR A 55 -3.02 -11.72 9.12
N PHE A 56 -3.05 -11.69 7.79
CA PHE A 56 -2.04 -11.04 6.97
C PHE A 56 -2.64 -9.77 6.37
N ASN A 57 -1.91 -8.67 6.41
CA ASN A 57 -2.29 -7.46 5.68
C ASN A 57 -1.87 -7.57 4.19
N SER A 58 -2.20 -6.55 3.39
CA SER A 58 -1.83 -6.47 1.97
C SER A 58 -0.32 -6.43 1.71
N GLN A 59 0.50 -6.20 2.74
CA GLN A 59 1.96 -6.20 2.68
C GLN A 59 2.57 -7.53 3.19
N GLY A 60 1.73 -8.48 3.61
CA GLY A 60 2.16 -9.77 4.16
C GLY A 60 2.62 -9.73 5.61
N TRP A 61 2.44 -8.61 6.33
CA TRP A 61 2.76 -8.52 7.76
C TRP A 61 1.65 -9.12 8.62
N VAL A 62 2.06 -9.64 9.77
CA VAL A 62 1.16 -10.24 10.77
C VAL A 62 1.02 -9.31 11.96
N ASN A 63 -0.21 -9.10 12.41
CA ASN A 63 -0.47 -8.40 13.64
C ASN A 63 -0.25 -9.32 14.85
N LEU A 64 0.86 -9.15 15.57
CA LEU A 64 1.17 -9.99 16.73
C LEU A 64 0.17 -9.82 17.89
N ARG A 65 -0.54 -8.69 17.96
CA ARG A 65 -1.50 -8.40 19.04
C ARG A 65 -2.74 -9.27 19.00
N THR A 66 -3.05 -9.85 17.84
CA THR A 66 -4.24 -10.70 17.65
C THR A 66 -3.93 -12.18 17.77
N ILE A 67 -2.66 -12.56 17.83
CA ILE A 67 -2.23 -13.95 17.89
C ILE A 67 -2.55 -14.53 19.27
N ARG A 68 -3.16 -15.71 19.29
CA ARG A 68 -3.39 -16.50 20.50
C ARG A 68 -2.80 -17.89 20.32
N PHE A 69 -1.92 -18.25 21.25
CA PHE A 69 -1.40 -19.59 21.37
C PHE A 69 -2.39 -20.44 22.21
N PRO A 70 -2.60 -21.71 21.84
CA PRO A 70 -3.35 -22.62 22.68
C PRO A 70 -2.61 -22.84 24.01
N PRO A 71 -3.31 -23.17 25.10
CA PRO A 71 -2.66 -23.57 26.33
C PRO A 71 -1.81 -24.84 26.09
N HIS A 72 -0.68 -24.96 26.77
CA HIS A 72 0.14 -26.18 26.74
C HIS A 72 -0.68 -27.38 27.24
N ARG A 73 -0.55 -28.52 26.54
CA ARG A 73 -0.92 -29.83 27.07
C ARG A 73 0.18 -30.36 27.97
#